data_AF-A0A7L1BZ68-F1
#
_entry.id   AF-A0A7L1BZ68-F1
#
_cell.length_a   1.000
_cell.length_b   1.000
_cell.length_c   1.000
_cell.angle_alpha   90.00
_cell.angle_beta   90.00
_cell.angle_gamma   90.00
#
_symmetry.space_group_name_H-M   'P 1'
#
loop_
_entity.id
_entity.type
_entity.pdbx_description
1 polymer ?
#
loop_
_entity_poly.entity_id
_entity_poly.type
_entity_poly.pdbx_seq_one_letter_code
_entity_poly.pdbx_strand_id
1 'polypeptide(L)'
;TLGTQTDYRDGEAQTDPYSPEYIVRSGSVPEILTLATLTWGRGLPAGQAEMEIIDRIREKRAWEAALPPMDSPSNVAKRLKMMEAMERKEWAYREEEIDKLQKVRMEVFKKLLQRREENQNKQDAVRLRNQWQNHQKAKEQKMRKIQHDCALMLRKLIAKRKNCMGKLERRDIIKEYNDFSSQTYAPLSRIGFFPDDNSDYYVVKNFYLNTFAGLCELEKSVQHSVSQIKNKISIPKWTITTTGYIKKSGRLEAVLAQVHQ
;
A
#
# COMPACT_ATOMS: atom_id res chain seq x y z
N THR A 1 52.92 16.16 24.59
CA THR A 1 53.36 16.61 23.26
C THR A 1 52.17 16.52 22.32
N LEU A 2 51.56 17.67 21.98
CA LEU A 2 50.44 17.72 21.04
C LEU A 2 51.01 17.54 19.62
N GLY A 3 50.71 16.43 18.97
CA GLY A 3 51.00 16.23 17.56
C GLY A 3 49.94 16.94 16.71
N THR A 4 50.36 17.91 15.91
CA THR A 4 49.49 18.59 14.95
C THR A 4 49.29 17.65 13.75
N GLN A 5 48.10 17.09 13.62
CA GLN A 5 47.69 16.30 12.46
C GLN A 5 47.04 17.24 11.45
N THR A 6 47.54 17.27 10.21
CA THR A 6 46.95 18.08 9.13
C THR A 6 45.63 17.46 8.67
N ASP A 7 44.59 18.29 8.51
CA ASP A 7 43.23 17.88 8.08
C ASP A 7 43.16 17.38 6.63
N TYR A 8 44.17 17.70 5.81
CA TYR A 8 44.26 17.30 4.41
C TYR A 8 45.12 16.04 4.29
N ARG A 9 44.54 14.97 3.71
CA ARG A 9 45.33 13.84 3.17
C ARG A 9 45.98 14.31 1.87
N ASP A 10 47.31 14.30 1.82
CA ASP A 10 48.15 14.61 0.65
C ASP A 10 48.04 13.56 -0.49
N GLY A 11 46.86 12.97 -0.71
CA GLY A 11 46.65 12.01 -1.80
C GLY A 11 46.62 12.66 -3.18
N GLU A 12 46.21 13.93 -3.26
CA GLU A 12 46.16 14.70 -4.51
C GLU A 12 47.55 15.24 -4.93
N ALA A 13 48.52 15.25 -4.02
CA ALA A 13 49.91 15.59 -4.30
C ALA A 13 50.71 14.40 -4.89
N GLN A 14 50.09 13.22 -4.99
CA GLN A 14 50.73 12.01 -5.51
C GLN A 14 50.77 12.05 -7.04
N THR A 15 51.84 12.62 -7.59
CA THR A 15 52.13 12.61 -9.02
C THR A 15 52.66 11.24 -9.47
N ASP A 16 52.53 10.95 -10.76
CA ASP A 16 53.22 9.81 -11.35
C ASP A 16 54.74 9.92 -11.08
N PRO A 17 55.41 8.80 -10.76
CA PRO A 17 56.84 8.81 -10.53
C PRO A 17 57.58 9.35 -11.76
N TYR A 18 58.53 10.26 -11.51
CA TYR A 18 59.28 10.94 -12.56
C TYR A 18 60.02 9.93 -13.47
N SER A 19 59.77 10.03 -14.79
CA SER A 19 60.47 9.27 -15.83
C SER A 19 61.56 10.15 -16.48
N PRO A 20 62.85 9.89 -16.23
CA PRO A 20 63.93 10.71 -16.79
C PRO A 20 64.08 10.52 -18.31
N GLU A 21 64.56 11.57 -18.97
CA GLU A 21 64.97 11.48 -20.37
C GLU A 21 66.20 10.58 -20.52
N TYR A 22 66.26 9.79 -21.60
CA TYR A 22 67.34 8.86 -21.86
C TYR A 22 67.99 9.13 -23.22
N ILE A 23 69.30 8.85 -23.32
CA ILE A 23 70.07 8.99 -24.56
C ILE A 23 70.46 7.58 -25.04
N VAL A 24 70.14 7.27 -26.29
CA VAL A 24 70.44 5.96 -26.90
C VAL A 24 71.65 6.07 -27.82
N ARG A 25 72.64 5.19 -27.62
CA ARG A 25 73.82 5.10 -28.50
C ARG A 25 73.39 4.60 -29.89
N SER A 26 73.87 5.27 -30.93
CA SER A 26 73.60 4.90 -32.33
C SER A 26 74.00 3.44 -32.60
N GLY A 27 73.03 2.62 -33.00
CA GLY A 27 73.22 1.20 -33.32
C GLY A 27 72.79 0.21 -32.23
N SER A 28 72.40 0.65 -31.02
CA SER A 28 71.90 -0.24 -29.97
C SER A 28 70.58 0.28 -29.38
N VAL A 29 69.49 -0.49 -29.50
CA VAL A 29 68.21 -0.16 -28.86
C VAL A 29 68.02 -1.01 -27.60
N PRO A 30 68.10 -0.42 -26.38
CA PRO A 30 67.94 -1.18 -25.14
C PRO A 30 66.57 -1.83 -25.05
N GLU A 31 66.53 -3.06 -24.54
CA GLU A 31 65.31 -3.88 -24.42
C GLU A 31 64.27 -3.25 -23.50
N ILE A 32 64.72 -2.59 -22.43
CA ILE A 32 63.84 -1.94 -21.47
C ILE A 32 62.96 -0.86 -22.14
N LEU A 33 63.43 -0.24 -23.23
CA LEU A 33 62.65 0.77 -23.95
C LEU A 33 61.45 0.22 -24.71
N THR A 34 61.35 -1.10 -24.92
CA THR A 34 60.14 -1.68 -25.52
C THR A 34 58.98 -1.72 -24.55
N LEU A 35 59.24 -1.64 -23.24
CA LEU A 35 58.23 -1.49 -22.19
C LEU A 35 57.93 -0.03 -21.84
N ALA A 36 58.49 0.95 -22.57
CA ALA A 36 58.30 2.37 -22.27
C ALA A 36 56.83 2.86 -22.38
N THR A 37 55.95 2.05 -22.96
CA THR A 37 54.50 2.30 -22.98
C THR A 37 53.81 2.04 -21.63
N LEU A 38 54.47 1.30 -20.74
CA LEU A 38 53.96 0.99 -19.41
C LEU A 38 54.29 2.13 -18.45
N THR A 39 53.30 2.55 -17.67
CA THR A 39 53.43 3.62 -16.68
C THR A 39 52.93 3.13 -15.31
N TRP A 40 53.31 3.83 -14.25
CA TRP A 40 52.86 3.49 -12.90
C TRP A 40 51.32 3.50 -12.83
N GLY A 41 50.72 2.42 -12.30
CA GLY A 41 49.26 2.26 -12.30
C GLY A 41 48.66 1.84 -13.64
N ARG A 42 49.45 1.78 -14.72
CA ARG A 42 49.06 1.28 -16.05
C ARG A 42 50.12 0.27 -16.56
N GLY A 43 50.20 -0.87 -15.87
CA GLY A 43 51.05 -2.00 -16.25
C GLY A 43 52.40 -2.10 -15.51
N LEU A 44 52.72 -1.13 -14.64
CA LEU A 44 53.79 -1.26 -13.64
C LEU A 44 53.19 -1.45 -12.23
N PRO A 45 53.75 -2.33 -11.37
CA PRO A 45 54.99 -3.10 -11.58
C PRO A 45 54.83 -4.21 -12.63
N ALA A 46 55.90 -4.46 -13.39
CA ALA A 46 55.89 -5.44 -14.47
C ALA A 46 55.59 -6.84 -13.93
N GLY A 47 54.66 -7.53 -14.57
CA GLY A 47 54.27 -8.89 -14.28
C GLY A 47 54.81 -9.88 -15.32
N GLN A 48 54.15 -11.04 -15.41
CA GLN A 48 54.58 -12.13 -16.29
C GLN A 48 54.43 -11.81 -17.78
N ALA A 49 53.35 -11.12 -18.17
CA ALA A 49 53.10 -10.76 -19.57
C ALA A 49 54.17 -9.80 -20.11
N GLU A 50 54.63 -8.86 -19.28
CA GLU A 50 55.68 -7.91 -19.62
C GLU A 50 57.04 -8.61 -19.79
N MET A 51 57.33 -9.61 -18.94
CA MET A 51 58.52 -10.45 -19.08
C MET A 51 58.47 -11.29 -20.36
N GLU A 52 57.32 -11.90 -20.68
CA GLU A 52 57.10 -12.65 -21.92
C GLU A 52 57.30 -11.76 -23.17
N ILE A 53 56.91 -10.49 -23.13
CA ILE A 53 57.18 -9.53 -24.21
C ILE A 53 58.69 -9.33 -24.40
N ILE A 54 59.45 -9.14 -23.31
CA ILE A 54 60.91 -8.97 -23.38
C ILE A 54 61.57 -10.22 -23.96
N ASP A 55 61.21 -11.40 -23.46
CA ASP A 55 61.80 -12.66 -23.90
C ASP A 55 61.52 -12.92 -25.38
N ARG A 56 60.31 -12.61 -25.86
CA ARG A 56 60.00 -12.68 -27.30
C ARG A 56 60.83 -11.71 -28.14
N ILE A 57 61.09 -10.51 -27.64
CA ILE A 57 61.94 -9.54 -28.33
C ILE A 57 63.39 -10.05 -28.42
N ARG A 58 63.89 -10.71 -27.37
CA ARG A 58 65.22 -11.34 -27.37
C ARG A 58 65.29 -12.47 -28.39
N GLU A 59 64.30 -13.36 -28.38
CA GLU A 59 64.19 -14.45 -29.35
C GLU A 59 64.14 -13.91 -30.79
N LYS A 60 63.38 -12.85 -31.02
CA LYS A 60 63.31 -12.18 -32.32
C LYS A 60 64.65 -11.62 -32.76
N ARG A 61 65.37 -10.90 -31.88
CA ARG A 61 66.71 -10.36 -32.17
C ARG A 61 67.72 -11.47 -32.45
N ALA A 62 67.71 -12.53 -31.65
CA ALA A 62 68.59 -13.69 -31.85
C ALA A 62 68.29 -14.40 -33.19
N TRP A 63 67.01 -14.51 -33.54
CA TRP A 63 66.59 -15.04 -34.84
C TRP A 63 66.99 -14.13 -36.00
N GLU A 64 66.81 -12.81 -35.90
CA GLU A 64 67.24 -11.83 -36.91
C GLU A 64 68.76 -11.89 -37.16
N ALA A 65 69.54 -12.06 -36.10
CA ALA A 65 71.00 -12.26 -36.18
C ALA A 65 71.39 -13.60 -36.82
N ALA A 66 70.54 -14.64 -36.69
CA ALA A 66 70.76 -15.96 -37.29
C ALA A 66 70.35 -16.05 -38.77
N LEU A 67 69.83 -14.98 -39.37
CA LEU A 67 69.39 -14.99 -40.76
C LEU A 67 70.57 -15.08 -41.75
N PRO A 68 70.44 -15.85 -42.85
CA PRO A 68 71.47 -15.91 -43.88
C PRO A 68 71.76 -14.55 -44.54
N PRO A 69 73.01 -14.31 -44.96
CA PRO A 69 73.38 -13.11 -45.73
C PRO A 69 72.79 -13.15 -47.15
N MET A 70 72.66 -11.98 -47.78
CA MET A 70 71.93 -11.78 -49.03
C MET A 70 72.78 -11.99 -50.31
N ASP A 71 73.87 -12.75 -50.21
CA ASP A 71 74.89 -12.82 -51.27
C ASP A 71 74.53 -13.75 -52.45
N SER A 72 73.64 -14.73 -52.24
CA SER A 72 73.30 -15.78 -53.22
C SER A 72 71.78 -16.02 -53.30
N PRO A 73 71.20 -16.31 -54.49
CA PRO A 73 69.77 -16.55 -54.66
C PRO A 73 69.25 -17.71 -53.78
N SER A 74 70.09 -18.71 -53.48
CA SER A 74 69.74 -19.79 -52.55
C SER A 74 69.58 -19.30 -51.11
N ASN A 75 70.44 -18.38 -50.66
CA ASN A 75 70.38 -17.80 -49.31
C ASN A 75 69.18 -16.87 -49.16
N VAL A 76 68.85 -16.10 -50.20
CA VAL A 76 67.65 -15.26 -50.25
C VAL A 76 66.39 -16.12 -50.12
N ALA A 77 66.30 -17.23 -50.86
CA ALA A 77 65.16 -18.15 -50.77
C ALA A 77 65.02 -18.79 -49.38
N LYS A 78 66.14 -19.14 -48.74
CA LYS A 78 66.14 -19.65 -47.35
C LYS A 78 65.68 -18.58 -46.36
N ARG A 79 66.17 -17.34 -46.51
CA ARG A 79 65.79 -16.20 -45.66
C ARG A 79 64.29 -15.91 -45.74
N LEU A 80 63.71 -15.89 -46.94
CA LEU A 80 62.26 -15.69 -47.14
C LEU A 80 61.43 -16.77 -46.43
N LYS A 81 61.80 -18.05 -46.58
CA LYS A 81 61.13 -19.15 -45.88
C LYS A 81 61.20 -19.01 -44.36
N MET A 82 62.35 -18.58 -43.84
CA MET A 82 62.51 -18.32 -42.40
C MET A 82 61.65 -17.14 -41.94
N MET A 83 61.56 -16.06 -42.74
CA MET A 83 60.70 -14.90 -42.43
C MET A 83 59.22 -15.30 -42.40
N GLU A 84 58.71 -15.95 -43.44
CA GLU A 84 57.32 -16.39 -43.46
C GLU A 84 56.98 -17.34 -42.30
N ALA A 85 57.91 -18.23 -41.93
CA ALA A 85 57.72 -19.13 -40.81
C ALA A 85 57.62 -18.37 -39.47
N MET A 86 58.43 -17.34 -39.29
CA MET A 86 58.35 -16.48 -38.11
C MET A 86 57.12 -15.61 -38.09
N GLU A 87 56.73 -15.02 -39.23
CA GLU A 87 55.49 -14.25 -39.33
C GLU A 87 54.30 -15.11 -38.92
N ARG A 88 54.18 -16.35 -39.43
CA ARG A 88 53.10 -17.27 -39.02
C ARG A 88 53.10 -17.55 -37.51
N LYS A 89 54.27 -17.70 -36.89
CA LYS A 89 54.38 -17.86 -35.43
C LYS A 89 53.93 -16.61 -34.67
N GLU A 90 54.33 -15.43 -35.13
CA GLU A 90 53.90 -14.15 -34.52
C GLU A 90 52.38 -13.94 -34.68
N TRP A 91 51.81 -14.30 -35.83
CA TRP A 91 50.37 -14.25 -36.08
C TRP A 91 49.60 -15.21 -35.18
N ALA A 92 50.05 -16.47 -35.05
CA ALA A 92 49.43 -17.45 -34.17
C ALA A 92 49.41 -16.97 -32.71
N TYR A 93 50.51 -16.39 -32.23
CA TYR A 93 50.58 -15.84 -30.87
C TYR A 93 49.58 -14.69 -30.67
N ARG A 94 49.47 -13.75 -31.63
CA ARG A 94 48.49 -12.67 -31.55
C ARG A 94 47.06 -13.19 -31.57
N GLU A 95 46.79 -14.22 -32.37
CA GLU A 95 45.49 -14.87 -32.44
C GLU A 95 45.11 -15.51 -31.09
N GLU A 96 46.05 -16.18 -30.43
CA GLU A 96 45.85 -16.73 -29.08
C GLU A 96 45.55 -15.64 -28.03
N GLU A 97 46.25 -14.49 -28.07
CA GLU A 97 45.96 -13.37 -27.17
C GLU A 97 44.56 -12.81 -27.39
N ILE A 98 44.17 -12.63 -28.66
CA ILE A 98 42.82 -12.16 -29.04
C ILE A 98 41.77 -13.16 -28.54
N ASP A 99 41.99 -14.45 -28.72
CA ASP A 99 41.06 -15.49 -28.27
C ASP A 99 40.92 -15.52 -26.74
N LYS A 100 42.01 -15.42 -25.99
CA LYS A 100 41.97 -15.29 -24.51
C LYS A 100 41.12 -14.10 -24.08
N LEU A 101 41.32 -12.95 -24.70
CA LEU A 101 40.57 -11.73 -24.40
C LEU A 101 39.09 -11.85 -24.79
N GLN A 102 38.79 -12.46 -25.94
CA GLN A 102 37.42 -12.73 -26.37
C GLN A 102 36.70 -13.70 -25.44
N LYS A 103 37.37 -14.74 -24.94
CA LYS A 103 36.83 -15.66 -23.93
C LYS A 103 36.43 -14.94 -22.65
N VAL A 104 37.29 -14.08 -22.11
CA VAL A 104 36.98 -13.27 -20.92
C VAL A 104 35.77 -12.35 -21.18
N ARG A 105 35.74 -11.66 -22.33
CA ARG A 105 34.58 -10.82 -22.71
C ARG A 105 33.30 -11.63 -22.81
N MET A 106 33.37 -12.83 -23.39
CA MET A 106 32.23 -13.73 -23.55
C MET A 106 31.68 -14.20 -22.20
N GLU A 107 32.55 -14.49 -21.23
CA GLU A 107 32.13 -14.84 -19.87
C GLU A 107 31.38 -13.70 -19.19
N VAL A 108 31.87 -12.47 -19.32
CA VAL A 108 31.17 -11.27 -18.81
C VAL A 108 29.81 -11.13 -19.49
N PHE A 109 29.76 -11.30 -20.82
CA PHE A 109 28.52 -11.20 -21.58
C PHE A 109 27.48 -12.25 -21.14
N LYS A 110 27.89 -13.50 -20.93
CA LYS A 110 27.02 -14.57 -20.39
C LYS A 110 26.43 -14.19 -19.03
N LYS A 111 27.24 -13.64 -18.12
CA LYS A 111 26.77 -13.17 -16.80
C LYS A 111 25.76 -12.03 -16.93
N LEU A 112 25.96 -11.11 -17.87
CA LEU A 112 25.01 -10.02 -18.13
C LEU A 112 23.68 -10.53 -18.69
N LEU A 113 23.71 -11.50 -19.60
CA LEU A 113 22.51 -12.14 -20.13
C LEU A 113 21.71 -12.84 -19.02
N GLN A 114 22.37 -13.62 -18.17
CA GLN A 114 21.74 -14.27 -17.02
C GLN A 114 21.04 -13.24 -16.11
N ARG A 115 21.72 -12.15 -15.76
CA ARG A 115 21.12 -11.07 -14.96
C ARG A 115 19.91 -10.43 -15.63
N ARG A 116 19.97 -10.22 -16.95
CA ARG A 116 18.84 -9.68 -17.72
C ARG A 116 17.65 -10.62 -17.66
N GLU A 117 17.87 -11.91 -17.88
CA GLU A 117 16.83 -12.93 -17.86
C GLU A 117 16.20 -13.07 -16.48
N GLU A 118 17.01 -13.11 -15.41
CA GLU A 118 16.52 -13.11 -14.03
C GLU A 118 15.64 -11.89 -13.73
N ASN A 119 16.03 -10.70 -14.21
CA ASN A 119 15.26 -9.49 -14.02
C ASN A 119 13.94 -9.52 -14.79
N GLN A 120 13.93 -10.06 -16.01
CA GLN A 120 12.71 -10.26 -16.79
C GLN A 120 11.77 -11.25 -16.08
N ASN A 121 12.30 -12.40 -15.65
CA ASN A 121 11.55 -13.42 -14.92
C ASN A 121 10.92 -12.87 -13.62
N LYS A 122 11.64 -12.01 -12.89
CA LYS A 122 11.08 -11.32 -11.70
C LYS A 122 9.90 -10.42 -12.07
N GLN A 123 10.00 -9.66 -13.15
CA GLN A 123 8.92 -8.80 -13.62
C GLN A 123 7.71 -9.63 -14.09
N ASP A 124 7.95 -10.72 -14.82
CA ASP A 124 6.91 -11.65 -15.26
C ASP A 124 6.19 -12.31 -14.09
N ALA A 125 6.93 -12.76 -13.07
CA ALA A 125 6.35 -13.33 -11.86
C ALA A 125 5.43 -12.33 -11.13
N VAL A 126 5.80 -11.05 -11.08
CA VAL A 126 4.95 -9.99 -10.51
C VAL A 126 3.69 -9.77 -11.36
N ARG A 127 3.83 -9.69 -12.70
CA ARG A 127 2.69 -9.56 -13.62
C ARG A 127 1.70 -10.71 -13.43
N LEU A 128 2.20 -11.95 -13.41
CA LEU A 128 1.39 -13.15 -13.23
C LEU A 128 0.69 -13.16 -11.88
N ARG A 129 1.40 -12.77 -10.81
CA ARG A 129 0.82 -12.66 -9.46
C ARG A 129 -0.30 -11.64 -9.40
N ASN A 130 -0.12 -10.47 -10.01
CA ASN A 130 -1.16 -9.42 -10.06
C ASN A 130 -2.40 -9.91 -10.82
N GLN A 131 -2.20 -10.56 -11.97
CA GLN A 131 -3.29 -11.14 -12.73
C GLN A 131 -4.04 -12.21 -11.93
N TRP A 132 -3.30 -13.12 -11.27
CA TRP A 132 -3.88 -14.14 -10.40
C TRP A 132 -4.68 -13.53 -9.25
N GLN A 133 -4.15 -12.51 -8.57
CA GLN A 133 -4.87 -11.81 -7.49
C GLN A 133 -6.15 -11.15 -7.98
N ASN A 134 -6.14 -10.55 -9.18
CA ASN A 134 -7.33 -9.94 -9.76
C ASN A 134 -8.41 -10.99 -10.08
N HIS A 135 -8.02 -12.12 -10.67
CA HIS A 135 -8.95 -13.23 -10.90
C HIS A 135 -9.49 -13.80 -9.59
N GLN A 136 -8.65 -13.93 -8.56
CA GLN A 136 -9.05 -14.41 -7.25
C GLN A 136 -10.07 -13.46 -6.59
N LYS A 137 -9.81 -12.15 -6.62
CA LYS A 137 -10.76 -11.13 -6.12
C LYS A 137 -12.09 -11.19 -6.88
N ALA A 138 -12.06 -11.32 -8.21
CA ALA A 138 -13.28 -11.44 -9.00
C ALA A 138 -14.07 -12.71 -8.67
N LYS A 139 -13.38 -13.84 -8.44
CA LYS A 139 -13.98 -15.09 -7.98
C LYS A 139 -14.63 -14.91 -6.60
N GLU A 140 -13.92 -14.32 -5.65
CA GLU A 140 -14.44 -14.06 -4.30
C GLU A 140 -15.67 -13.15 -4.31
N GLN A 141 -15.68 -12.10 -5.13
CA GLN A 141 -16.86 -11.23 -5.29
C GLN A 141 -18.07 -12.01 -5.81
N LYS A 142 -17.88 -12.90 -6.80
CA LYS A 142 -18.95 -13.79 -7.28
C LYS A 142 -19.44 -14.73 -6.19
N MET A 143 -18.52 -15.32 -5.41
CA MET A 143 -18.87 -16.18 -4.27
C MET A 143 -19.68 -15.42 -3.21
N ARG A 144 -19.29 -14.19 -2.88
CA ARG A 144 -20.04 -13.34 -1.93
C ARG A 144 -21.45 -13.04 -2.42
N LYS A 145 -21.63 -12.77 -3.72
CA LYS A 145 -22.97 -12.58 -4.33
C LYS A 145 -23.82 -13.85 -4.18
N ILE A 146 -23.28 -15.01 -4.54
CA ILE A 146 -23.97 -16.30 -4.40
C ILE A 146 -24.36 -16.57 -2.94
N GLN A 147 -23.46 -16.32 -1.99
CA GLN A 147 -23.75 -16.48 -0.56
C GLN A 147 -24.85 -15.54 -0.09
N HIS A 148 -24.81 -14.27 -0.50
CA HIS A 148 -25.84 -13.29 -0.20
C HIS A 148 -27.21 -13.71 -0.77
N ASP A 149 -27.24 -14.12 -2.03
CA ASP A 149 -28.46 -14.58 -2.71
C ASP A 149 -29.02 -15.83 -2.02
N CYS A 150 -28.15 -16.76 -1.61
CA CYS A 150 -28.54 -17.93 -0.83
C CYS A 150 -29.18 -17.52 0.52
N ALA A 151 -28.55 -16.61 1.26
CA ALA A 151 -29.10 -16.10 2.52
C ALA A 151 -30.45 -15.37 2.33
N LEU A 152 -30.59 -14.58 1.27
CA LEU A 152 -31.85 -13.93 0.90
C LEU A 152 -32.93 -14.95 0.56
N MET A 153 -32.60 -15.96 -0.23
CA MET A 153 -33.52 -17.02 -0.64
C MET A 153 -33.97 -17.85 0.56
N LEU A 154 -33.04 -18.24 1.45
CA LEU A 154 -33.35 -18.91 2.71
C LEU A 154 -34.29 -18.07 3.58
N ARG A 155 -34.03 -16.77 3.72
CA ARG A 155 -34.92 -15.86 4.47
C ARG A 155 -36.32 -15.80 3.87
N LYS A 156 -36.42 -15.69 2.54
CA LYS A 156 -37.71 -15.71 1.82
C LYS A 156 -38.45 -17.03 2.01
N LEU A 157 -37.75 -18.17 1.95
CA LEU A 157 -38.33 -19.50 2.18
C LEU A 157 -38.85 -19.63 3.62
N ILE A 158 -38.09 -19.18 4.62
CA ILE A 158 -38.51 -19.17 6.02
C ILE A 158 -39.76 -18.31 6.19
N ALA A 159 -39.81 -17.12 5.58
CA ALA A 159 -40.98 -16.24 5.64
C ALA A 159 -42.22 -16.88 4.98
N LYS A 160 -42.07 -17.51 3.81
CA LYS A 160 -43.14 -18.26 3.15
C LYS A 160 -43.62 -19.45 3.97
N ARG A 161 -42.70 -20.16 4.64
CA ARG A 161 -43.04 -21.29 5.52
C ARG A 161 -43.92 -20.86 6.69
N LYS A 162 -43.72 -19.67 7.26
CA LYS A 162 -44.57 -19.13 8.33
C LYS A 162 -46.03 -19.02 7.88
N ASN A 163 -46.27 -18.63 6.62
CA ASN A 163 -47.61 -18.52 6.04
C ASN A 163 -47.83 -19.55 4.91
N CYS A 164 -47.55 -20.83 5.18
CA CYS A 164 -47.60 -21.90 4.16
C CYS A 164 -48.96 -22.03 3.46
N MET A 165 -50.05 -21.77 4.18
CA MET A 165 -51.43 -21.86 3.66
C MET A 165 -51.86 -20.59 2.90
N GLY A 166 -51.04 -19.54 2.87
CA GLY A 166 -51.36 -18.27 2.19
C GLY A 166 -52.58 -17.52 2.75
N LYS A 167 -53.06 -17.87 3.95
CA LYS A 167 -54.20 -17.23 4.58
C LYS A 167 -53.81 -15.82 5.03
N LEU A 168 -54.65 -14.84 4.72
CA LEU A 168 -54.54 -13.49 5.27
C LEU A 168 -54.92 -13.53 6.74
N GLU A 169 -53.96 -13.24 7.63
CA GLU A 169 -54.23 -13.13 9.07
C GLU A 169 -54.94 -11.81 9.36
N ARG A 170 -55.96 -11.85 10.22
CA ARG A 170 -56.63 -10.65 10.71
C ARG A 170 -55.66 -9.88 11.62
N ARG A 171 -55.65 -8.55 11.49
CA ARG A 171 -54.83 -7.64 12.30
C ARG A 171 -55.11 -7.84 13.80
N ASP A 172 -54.07 -8.06 14.59
CA ASP A 172 -54.14 -8.16 16.05
C ASP A 172 -53.56 -6.90 16.70
N ILE A 173 -54.45 -6.03 17.18
CA ILE A 173 -54.09 -4.71 17.71
C ILE A 173 -53.22 -4.84 18.97
N ILE A 174 -53.55 -5.78 19.86
CA ILE A 174 -52.83 -5.94 21.13
C ILE A 174 -51.38 -6.33 20.85
N LYS A 175 -51.19 -7.28 19.92
CA LYS A 175 -49.86 -7.75 19.53
C LYS A 175 -49.03 -6.66 18.85
N GLU A 176 -49.64 -5.82 18.01
CA GLU A 176 -48.95 -4.70 17.37
C GLU A 176 -48.49 -3.65 18.38
N TYR A 177 -49.33 -3.25 19.33
CA TYR A 177 -48.95 -2.27 20.34
C TYR A 177 -47.92 -2.80 21.35
N ASN A 178 -47.81 -4.13 21.49
CA ASN A 178 -46.76 -4.78 22.28
C ASN A 178 -45.39 -4.83 21.56
N ASP A 179 -45.37 -4.72 20.23
CA ASP A 179 -44.13 -4.78 19.44
C ASP A 179 -43.76 -3.37 18.93
N PHE A 180 -42.66 -2.82 19.44
CA PHE A 180 -42.16 -1.51 19.01
C PHE A 180 -41.68 -1.48 17.55
N SER A 181 -41.38 -2.65 16.96
CA SER A 181 -41.04 -2.76 15.55
C SER A 181 -42.27 -2.86 14.63
N SER A 182 -43.48 -2.85 15.21
CA SER A 182 -44.72 -2.89 14.46
C SER A 182 -44.96 -1.61 13.65
N GLN A 183 -45.86 -1.74 12.68
CA GLN A 183 -46.25 -0.64 11.80
C GLN A 183 -46.87 0.56 12.54
N THR A 184 -47.40 0.36 13.74
CA THR A 184 -48.02 1.42 14.56
C THR A 184 -46.98 2.42 15.04
N TYR A 185 -45.80 1.96 15.46
CA TYR A 185 -44.72 2.81 15.95
C TYR A 185 -43.67 3.12 14.88
N ALA A 186 -43.37 2.14 14.02
CA ALA A 186 -42.36 2.24 12.97
C ALA A 186 -42.99 1.93 11.60
N PRO A 187 -43.81 2.85 11.04
CA PRO A 187 -44.44 2.63 9.75
C PRO A 187 -43.39 2.55 8.63
N LEU A 188 -43.53 1.57 7.74
CA LEU A 188 -42.68 1.47 6.54
C LEU A 188 -43.11 2.52 5.52
N SER A 189 -42.16 3.23 4.93
CA SER A 189 -42.41 4.29 3.94
C SER A 189 -43.30 3.86 2.76
N ARG A 190 -43.22 2.59 2.33
CA ARG A 190 -44.06 2.02 1.27
C ARG A 190 -45.58 2.03 1.57
N ILE A 191 -45.97 2.22 2.82
CA ILE A 191 -47.38 2.33 3.24
C ILE A 191 -47.91 3.75 2.99
N GLY A 192 -47.02 4.75 2.88
CA GLY A 192 -47.40 6.16 2.70
C GLY A 192 -47.87 6.85 3.97
N PHE A 193 -47.66 6.26 5.15
CA PHE A 193 -47.96 6.89 6.43
C PHE A 193 -46.67 7.44 7.04
N PHE A 194 -46.56 8.76 7.10
CA PHE A 194 -45.45 9.48 7.70
C PHE A 194 -45.99 10.29 8.88
N PRO A 195 -45.67 9.90 10.14
CA PRO A 195 -46.24 10.56 11.31
C PRO A 195 -45.81 12.03 11.43
N ASP A 196 -44.65 12.38 10.89
CA ASP A 196 -44.05 13.71 11.03
C ASP A 196 -44.50 14.71 9.94
N ASP A 197 -45.05 14.24 8.81
CA ASP A 197 -45.40 15.07 7.64
C ASP A 197 -46.45 16.15 7.98
N ASN A 198 -47.30 15.91 8.97
CA ASN A 198 -48.37 16.83 9.39
C ASN A 198 -48.11 17.50 10.74
N SER A 199 -46.89 17.45 11.25
CA SER A 199 -46.55 18.07 12.54
C SER A 199 -46.90 19.56 12.58
N ASP A 200 -46.72 20.28 11.47
CA ASP A 200 -47.05 21.70 11.33
C ASP A 200 -48.54 22.02 11.47
N TYR A 201 -49.46 21.10 11.12
CA TYR A 201 -50.91 21.33 11.25
C TYR A 201 -51.36 21.46 12.71
N TYR A 202 -50.62 20.85 13.62
CA TYR A 202 -50.91 20.90 15.05
C TYR A 202 -50.15 22.01 15.78
N VAL A 203 -49.27 22.74 15.08
CA VAL A 203 -48.58 23.90 15.64
C VAL A 203 -49.56 25.07 15.71
N VAL A 204 -50.16 25.28 16.88
CA VAL A 204 -51.08 26.38 17.13
C VAL A 204 -50.29 27.70 17.24
N LYS A 205 -50.07 28.36 16.10
CA LYS A 205 -49.52 29.73 16.05
C LYS A 205 -50.66 30.72 16.24
N ASN A 206 -51.00 31.01 17.50
CA ASN A 206 -52.06 31.94 17.83
C ASN A 206 -51.49 33.25 18.39
N PHE A 207 -51.96 34.39 17.88
CA PHE A 207 -51.68 35.73 18.44
C PHE A 207 -51.90 35.76 19.96
N TYR A 208 -52.96 35.10 20.40
CA TYR A 208 -53.38 35.01 21.79
C TYR A 208 -52.38 34.29 22.72
N LEU A 209 -51.59 33.34 22.20
CA LEU A 209 -50.61 32.57 22.98
C LEU A 209 -49.17 33.11 22.83
N ASN A 210 -48.87 33.76 21.71
CA ASN A 210 -47.52 34.19 21.37
C ASN A 210 -47.19 35.62 21.81
N THR A 211 -48.21 36.45 22.06
CA THR A 211 -48.03 37.87 22.42
C THR A 211 -48.61 38.14 23.80
N PHE A 212 -47.93 38.94 24.61
CA PHE A 212 -48.44 39.37 25.92
C PHE A 212 -49.80 40.06 25.82
N ALA A 213 -49.98 40.96 24.84
CA ALA A 213 -51.26 41.61 24.59
C ALA A 213 -52.38 40.60 24.30
N GLY A 214 -52.09 39.56 23.51
CA GLY A 214 -53.02 38.49 23.21
C GLY A 214 -53.37 37.62 24.44
N LEU A 215 -52.40 37.38 25.33
CA LEU A 215 -52.66 36.69 26.60
C LEU A 215 -53.61 37.50 27.50
N CYS A 216 -53.44 38.82 27.56
CA CYS A 216 -54.35 39.70 28.30
C CYS A 216 -55.76 39.75 27.68
N GLU A 217 -55.89 39.63 26.36
CA GLU A 217 -57.18 39.50 25.69
C GLU A 217 -57.84 38.16 26.00
N LEU A 218 -57.07 37.06 26.00
CA LEU A 218 -57.57 35.76 26.44
C LEU A 218 -58.05 35.81 27.87
N GLU A 219 -57.27 36.37 28.78
CA GLU A 219 -57.62 36.50 30.19
C GLU A 219 -58.96 37.22 30.37
N LYS A 220 -59.20 38.28 29.58
CA LYS A 220 -60.48 39.00 29.57
C LYS A 220 -61.63 38.19 28.97
N SER A 221 -61.33 37.35 27.98
CA SER A 221 -62.34 36.48 27.32
C SER A 221 -62.72 35.25 28.16
N VAL A 222 -61.82 34.80 29.03
CA VAL A 222 -62.07 33.71 29.96
C VAL A 222 -63.06 34.18 31.02
N GLN A 223 -64.17 33.45 31.17
CA GLN A 223 -65.17 33.75 32.18
C GLN A 223 -64.52 33.75 33.58
N HIS A 224 -64.82 34.76 34.40
CA HIS A 224 -64.34 34.88 35.79
C HIS A 224 -64.63 33.64 36.66
N SER A 225 -65.56 32.77 36.26
CA SER A 225 -65.85 31.48 36.89
C SER A 225 -64.70 30.46 36.82
N VAL A 226 -63.81 30.59 35.82
CA VAL A 226 -62.63 29.74 35.62
C VAL A 226 -61.41 30.30 36.35
N SER A 227 -61.29 31.64 36.44
CA SER A 227 -60.16 32.33 37.07
C SER A 227 -60.23 32.33 38.60
N GLN A 228 -61.42 32.16 39.17
CA GLN A 228 -61.58 32.00 40.62
C GLN A 228 -61.34 30.53 40.99
N ILE A 229 -60.26 30.27 41.73
CA ILE A 229 -60.13 29.04 42.50
C ILE A 229 -61.31 29.03 43.49
N LYS A 230 -62.35 28.27 43.17
CA LYS A 230 -63.39 27.93 44.14
C LYS A 230 -62.72 27.06 45.19
N ASN A 231 -62.18 27.67 46.23
CA ASN A 231 -61.89 26.98 47.47
C ASN A 231 -63.23 26.43 47.95
N LYS A 232 -63.51 25.17 47.62
CA LYS A 232 -64.56 24.40 48.28
C LYS A 232 -64.08 24.24 49.72
N ILE A 233 -64.35 25.24 50.54
CA ILE A 233 -64.34 25.06 51.99
C ILE A 233 -65.39 23.97 52.21
N SER A 234 -64.92 22.78 52.56
CA SER A 234 -65.78 21.68 52.92
C SER A 234 -66.55 22.10 54.17
N ILE A 235 -67.76 22.61 54.00
CA ILE A 235 -68.70 22.74 55.11
C ILE A 235 -68.86 21.31 55.64
N PRO A 236 -68.59 21.04 56.94
CA PRO A 236 -68.72 19.69 57.48
C PRO A 236 -70.15 19.21 57.23
N LYS A 237 -70.29 18.10 56.50
CA LYS A 237 -71.61 17.50 56.26
C LYS A 237 -72.12 17.00 57.62
N TRP A 238 -73.25 17.51 58.08
CA TRP A 238 -73.87 17.03 59.32
C TRP A 238 -74.33 15.59 59.09
N THR A 239 -73.55 14.64 59.63
CA THR A 239 -73.74 13.19 59.51
C THR A 239 -74.86 12.66 60.40
N ILE A 240 -75.39 13.47 61.32
CA ILE A 240 -76.43 13.12 62.29
C ILE A 240 -77.72 13.88 61.95
N THR A 241 -78.87 13.20 61.99
CA THR A 241 -80.20 13.84 61.90
C THR A 241 -80.56 14.52 63.23
N THR A 242 -81.50 15.47 63.23
CA THR A 242 -82.00 16.10 64.47
C THR A 242 -82.54 15.11 65.51
N THR A 243 -82.89 13.90 65.07
CA THR A 243 -83.34 12.76 65.88
C THR A 243 -82.22 11.82 66.37
N GLY A 244 -80.94 12.14 66.11
CA GLY A 244 -79.78 11.39 66.61
C GLY A 244 -79.28 10.23 65.73
N TYR A 245 -79.88 9.97 64.57
CA TYR A 245 -79.49 8.86 63.68
C TYR A 245 -78.43 9.28 62.65
N ILE A 246 -77.53 8.36 62.29
CA ILE A 246 -76.48 8.57 61.28
C ILE A 246 -77.06 8.47 59.86
N LYS A 247 -76.88 9.53 59.05
CA LYS A 247 -77.28 9.58 57.63
C LYS A 247 -76.45 8.60 56.79
N LYS A 248 -77.03 8.05 55.71
CA LYS A 248 -76.36 7.07 54.81
C LYS A 248 -74.96 7.51 54.35
N SER A 249 -74.78 8.79 54.04
CA SER A 249 -73.50 9.34 53.58
C SER A 249 -72.38 9.30 54.64
N GLY A 250 -72.72 9.25 55.93
CA GLY A 250 -71.75 9.20 57.05
C GLY A 250 -71.53 7.82 57.65
N ARG A 251 -72.22 6.77 57.14
CA ARG A 251 -72.10 5.40 57.69
C ARG A 251 -70.71 4.80 57.45
N LEU A 252 -70.12 5.03 56.28
CA LEU A 252 -68.77 4.55 55.98
C LEU A 252 -67.75 5.14 56.96
N GLU A 253 -67.83 6.45 57.21
CA GLU A 253 -66.95 7.14 58.17
C GLU A 253 -67.17 6.66 59.62
N ALA A 254 -68.42 6.40 60.02
CA ALA A 254 -68.71 5.84 61.35
C ALA A 254 -68.18 4.40 61.53
N VAL A 255 -68.28 3.57 60.49
CA VAL A 255 -67.71 2.21 60.50
C VAL A 255 -66.18 2.29 60.51
N LEU A 256 -65.57 3.15 59.69
CA LEU A 256 -64.12 3.35 59.71
C LEU A 256 -63.64 3.85 61.08
N ALA A 257 -64.36 4.76 61.73
CA ALA A 257 -64.04 5.24 63.08
C ALA A 257 -64.14 4.14 64.14
N GLN A 258 -65.09 3.20 64.02
CA GLN A 258 -65.19 2.03 64.91
C GLN A 258 -64.07 1.02 64.68
N VAL A 259 -63.60 0.88 63.43
CA VAL A 259 -62.51 -0.05 63.07
C VAL A 259 -61.14 0.50 63.46
N HIS A 260 -60.98 1.83 63.52
CA HIS A 260 -59.75 2.51 63.92
C HIS A 260 -59.68 2.88 65.41
N GLN A 261 -60.67 2.47 66.22
CA GLN A 261 -60.62 2.49 67.69
C GLN A 261 -60.12 1.15 68.24
#